data_AF-A0A358SK73-F1
#
_entry.id   AF-A0A358SK73-F1
#
_cell.length_a   1.000
_cell.length_b   1.000
_cell.length_c   1.000
_cell.angle_alpha   90.00
_cell.angle_beta   90.00
_cell.angle_gamma   90.00
#
_symmetry.space_group_name_H-M   'P 1'
#
loop_
_entity.id
_entity.type
_entity.pdbx_description
1 polymer ?
#
loop_
_entity_poly.entity_id
_entity_poly.type
_entity_poly.pdbx_seq_one_letter_code
_entity_poly.pdbx_strand_id
1 'polypeptide(L)'
;MARFMTGAWAQECRRAINGWPGEQRKASKLQDFWDWIAMIRPFVTGRLALSVRDLPAGPDGDTLALDFDGGTVTAASVLPRAEAEAGAVFLLSGCYADWQQMLAGYDVGKMVMYRKLMLEKGDTLQFFMAAFFWTELLAAIASVPADTLARA
;
A
#
# COMPACT_ATOMS: atom_id res chain seq x y z
N MET A 1 -18.04 -0.71 6.18
CA MET A 1 -16.82 -0.03 5.71
C MET A 1 -16.00 0.25 6.94
N ALA A 2 -14.70 -0.03 6.92
CA ALA A 2 -13.83 0.33 8.03
C ALA A 2 -13.39 1.79 7.90
N ARG A 3 -13.18 2.47 9.03
CA ARG A 3 -12.64 3.83 9.02
C ARG A 3 -11.18 3.79 8.55
N PHE A 4 -10.82 4.73 7.67
CA PHE A 4 -9.45 4.85 7.17
C PHE A 4 -8.42 4.99 8.30
N MET A 5 -7.25 4.36 8.15
CA MET A 5 -6.18 4.32 9.16
C MET A 5 -6.65 3.81 10.53
N THR A 6 -7.41 2.71 10.53
CA THR A 6 -7.71 1.93 11.74
C THR A 6 -7.21 0.50 11.64
N GLY A 7 -7.08 -0.18 12.79
CA GLY A 7 -6.70 -1.59 12.83
C GLY A 7 -7.64 -2.50 12.01
N ALA A 8 -8.95 -2.22 12.02
CA ALA A 8 -9.94 -2.96 11.22
C ALA A 8 -9.70 -2.79 9.71
N TRP A 9 -9.45 -1.56 9.27
CA TRP A 9 -9.14 -1.26 7.87
C TRP A 9 -7.84 -1.94 7.41
N ALA A 10 -6.81 -1.95 8.26
CA ALA A 10 -5.56 -2.68 7.97
C ALA A 10 -5.79 -4.19 7.73
N GLN A 11 -6.69 -4.82 8.50
CA GLN A 11 -7.05 -6.23 8.26
C GLN A 11 -7.82 -6.43 6.95
N GLU A 12 -8.69 -5.49 6.56
CA GLU A 12 -9.36 -5.53 5.26
C GLU A 12 -8.35 -5.38 4.11
N CYS A 13 -7.38 -4.45 4.22
CA CYS A 13 -6.27 -4.32 3.27
C CYS A 13 -5.48 -5.62 3.13
N ARG A 14 -5.13 -6.27 4.24
CA ARG A 14 -4.44 -7.57 4.21
C ARG A 14 -5.23 -8.62 3.41
N ARG A 15 -6.53 -8.75 3.68
CA ARG A 15 -7.39 -9.71 2.96
C ARG A 15 -7.47 -9.37 1.48
N ALA A 16 -7.64 -8.09 1.14
CA ALA A 16 -7.70 -7.64 -0.25
C ALA A 16 -6.40 -7.92 -0.99
N ILE A 17 -5.24 -7.57 -0.43
CA ILE A 17 -3.92 -7.80 -1.04
C ILE A 17 -3.67 -9.28 -1.27
N ASN A 18 -3.95 -10.13 -0.26
CA ASN A 18 -3.71 -11.58 -0.38
C ASN A 18 -4.69 -12.27 -1.34
N GLY A 19 -5.87 -11.70 -1.59
CA GLY A 19 -6.82 -12.16 -2.59
C GLY A 19 -6.62 -11.56 -3.98
N TRP A 20 -5.63 -10.67 -4.16
CA TRP A 20 -5.41 -9.92 -5.40
C TRP A 20 -4.43 -10.62 -6.35
N PRO A 21 -4.61 -10.50 -7.68
CA PRO A 21 -5.74 -9.89 -8.40
C PRO A 21 -6.92 -10.85 -8.59
N GLY A 22 -8.14 -10.32 -8.63
CA GLY A 22 -9.31 -11.05 -9.14
C GLY A 22 -9.27 -11.25 -10.66
N GLU A 23 -10.09 -12.16 -11.19
CA GLU A 23 -10.08 -12.55 -12.61
C GLU A 23 -10.26 -11.38 -13.59
N GLN A 24 -11.18 -10.45 -13.28
CA GLN A 24 -11.40 -9.27 -14.12
C GLN A 24 -10.15 -8.38 -14.20
N ARG A 25 -9.42 -8.20 -13.09
CA ARG A 25 -8.19 -7.43 -13.06
C ARG A 25 -7.07 -8.13 -13.82
N LYS A 26 -6.96 -9.46 -13.72
CA LYS A 26 -6.00 -10.26 -14.50
C LYS A 26 -6.22 -10.06 -16.00
N ALA A 27 -7.47 -10.18 -16.44
CA ALA A 27 -7.85 -10.04 -17.85
C ALA A 27 -7.62 -8.63 -18.42
N SER A 28 -7.52 -7.60 -17.57
CA SER A 28 -7.31 -6.22 -18.03
C SER A 28 -5.85 -5.88 -18.38
N LYS A 29 -4.91 -6.83 -18.24
CA LYS A 29 -3.48 -6.63 -18.49
C LYS A 29 -2.89 -7.80 -19.26
N LEU A 30 -1.77 -7.55 -19.94
CA LEU A 30 -1.03 -8.58 -20.66
C LEU A 30 -0.46 -9.65 -19.70
N GLN A 31 -0.33 -10.89 -20.17
CA GLN A 31 0.21 -11.98 -19.37
C GLN A 31 1.64 -11.68 -18.89
N ASP A 32 2.50 -11.13 -19.74
CA ASP A 32 3.88 -10.75 -19.40
C ASP A 32 3.98 -9.81 -18.18
N PHE A 33 2.96 -8.96 -17.99
CA PHE A 33 2.87 -8.10 -16.80
C PHE A 33 2.70 -8.92 -15.51
N TRP A 34 1.86 -9.94 -15.56
CA TRP A 34 1.61 -10.85 -14.43
C TRP A 34 2.80 -11.78 -14.19
N ASP A 35 3.44 -12.24 -15.26
CA ASP A 35 4.64 -13.08 -15.17
C ASP A 35 5.78 -12.31 -14.50
N TRP A 36 5.97 -11.03 -14.82
CA TRP A 36 6.92 -10.17 -14.13
C TRP A 36 6.62 -10.06 -12.62
N ILE A 37 5.35 -9.83 -12.27
CA ILE A 37 4.93 -9.79 -10.86
C ILE A 37 5.19 -11.12 -10.17
N ALA A 38 4.89 -12.25 -10.82
CA ALA A 38 5.14 -13.58 -10.26
C ALA A 38 6.64 -13.84 -10.05
N MET A 39 7.49 -13.37 -10.96
CA MET A 39 8.93 -13.48 -10.86
C MET A 39 9.51 -12.68 -9.69
N ILE A 40 9.03 -11.44 -9.45
CA ILE A 40 9.57 -10.59 -8.37
C ILE A 40 8.97 -10.90 -7.00
N ARG A 41 7.74 -11.45 -6.95
CA ARG A 41 6.98 -11.70 -5.72
C ARG A 41 7.77 -12.43 -4.60
N PRO A 42 8.56 -13.49 -4.86
CA PRO A 42 9.32 -14.17 -3.82
C PRO A 42 10.36 -13.30 -3.10
N PHE A 43 10.79 -12.21 -3.73
CA PHE A 43 11.77 -11.27 -3.16
C PHE A 43 11.12 -10.14 -2.35
N VAL A 44 9.79 -10.05 -2.35
CA VAL A 44 9.05 -9.08 -1.56
C VAL A 44 8.88 -9.61 -0.14
N THR A 45 9.85 -9.34 0.71
CA THR A 45 9.89 -9.77 2.12
C THR A 45 10.26 -8.60 3.03
N GLY A 46 9.77 -8.62 4.26
CA GLY A 46 9.99 -7.58 5.26
C GLY A 46 8.83 -6.58 5.32
N ARG A 47 9.03 -5.48 6.06
CA ARG A 47 7.98 -4.50 6.30
C ARG A 47 7.94 -3.39 5.26
N LEU A 48 6.75 -3.12 4.75
CA LEU A 48 6.39 -1.91 4.02
C LEU A 48 5.58 -1.00 4.94
N ALA A 49 6.01 0.25 5.08
CA ALA A 49 5.28 1.29 5.78
C ALA A 49 4.69 2.29 4.79
N LEU A 50 3.38 2.55 4.86
CA LEU A 50 2.65 3.48 4.01
C LEU A 50 2.01 4.57 4.87
N SER A 51 2.60 5.77 4.85
CA SER A 51 2.34 6.85 5.80
C SER A 51 1.54 8.00 5.18
N VAL A 52 0.74 8.67 6.03
CA VAL A 52 0.03 9.91 5.70
C VAL A 52 0.68 11.07 6.46
N ARG A 53 1.40 11.95 5.76
CA ARG A 53 2.28 12.95 6.41
C ARG A 53 1.56 14.03 7.22
N ASP A 54 0.38 14.41 6.78
CA ASP A 54 -0.41 15.52 7.34
C ASP A 54 -1.72 15.04 7.97
N LEU A 55 -1.81 13.74 8.25
CA LEU A 55 -2.83 13.19 9.14
C LEU A 55 -2.31 13.27 10.57
N PRO A 56 -2.98 13.99 11.49
CA PRO A 56 -2.67 13.84 12.90
C PRO A 56 -2.86 12.38 13.27
N ALA A 57 -1.85 11.74 13.86
CA ALA A 57 -1.95 10.36 14.28
C ALA A 57 -3.22 10.15 15.12
N GLY A 58 -4.09 9.28 14.63
CA GLY A 58 -5.24 8.83 15.40
C GLY A 58 -4.81 7.94 16.56
N PRO A 59 -5.75 7.41 17.36
CA PRO A 59 -5.42 6.46 18.42
C PRO A 59 -4.66 5.23 17.91
N ASP A 60 -4.89 4.83 16.65
CA ASP A 60 -4.20 3.69 16.01
C ASP A 60 -2.91 4.10 15.28
N GLY A 61 -2.70 5.40 15.00
CA GLY A 61 -1.55 5.91 14.24
C GLY A 61 -1.90 6.60 12.92
N ASP A 62 -0.90 6.75 12.06
CA ASP A 62 -0.95 7.48 10.77
C ASP A 62 -0.32 6.68 9.60
N THR A 63 0.11 5.45 9.88
CA THR A 63 0.91 4.65 8.96
C THR A 63 0.42 3.22 8.93
N LEU A 64 0.05 2.74 7.74
CA LEU A 64 -0.25 1.33 7.49
C LEU A 64 1.06 0.57 7.37
N ALA A 65 1.31 -0.34 8.31
CA ALA A 65 2.43 -1.27 8.30
C ALA A 65 1.97 -2.64 7.77
N LEU A 66 2.67 -3.16 6.77
CA LEU A 66 2.42 -4.45 6.14
C LEU A 66 3.69 -5.29 6.21
N ASP A 67 3.63 -6.43 6.88
CA ASP A 67 4.73 -7.39 6.93
C ASP A 67 4.54 -8.43 5.83
N PHE A 68 5.58 -8.60 5.00
CA PHE A 68 5.58 -9.52 3.87
C PHE A 68 6.51 -10.70 4.08
N ASP A 69 6.06 -11.85 3.58
CA ASP A 69 6.90 -13.01 3.29
C ASP A 69 6.56 -13.54 1.89
N GLY A 70 7.50 -13.46 0.95
CA GLY A 70 7.30 -13.90 -0.43
C GLY A 70 6.10 -13.21 -1.12
N GLY A 71 5.87 -11.93 -0.84
CA GLY A 71 4.77 -11.13 -1.37
C GLY A 71 3.38 -11.48 -0.83
N THR A 72 3.29 -12.31 0.21
CA THR A 72 2.09 -12.52 1.03
C THR A 72 2.15 -11.62 2.25
N VAL A 73 1.04 -10.92 2.55
CA VAL A 73 0.92 -10.11 3.78
C VAL A 73 0.64 -11.04 4.97
N THR A 74 1.65 -11.22 5.81
CA THR A 74 1.58 -12.06 7.02
C THR A 74 0.99 -11.29 8.21
N ALA A 75 1.24 -9.99 8.31
CA ALA A 75 0.62 -9.10 9.29
C ALA A 75 0.30 -7.72 8.69
N ALA A 76 -0.73 -7.08 9.23
CA ALA A 76 -1.09 -5.71 8.88
C ALA A 76 -1.58 -4.97 10.13
N SER A 77 -1.13 -3.74 10.31
CA SER A 77 -1.51 -2.89 11.45
C SER A 77 -1.43 -1.42 11.05
N VAL A 78 -2.15 -0.56 11.76
CA VAL A 78 -1.88 0.87 11.76
C VAL A 78 -1.01 1.15 12.99
N LEU A 79 0.05 1.94 12.79
CA LEU A 79 1.00 2.30 13.82
C LEU A 79 1.37 3.78 13.69
N PRO A 80 1.87 4.41 14.76
CA PRO A 80 2.61 5.65 14.64
C PRO A 80 3.78 5.48 13.67
N ARG A 81 4.00 6.47 12.80
CA ARG A 81 5.07 6.43 11.78
C ARG A 81 6.43 5.98 12.30
N ALA A 82 6.87 6.51 13.45
CA ALA A 82 8.18 6.18 14.01
C ALA A 82 8.34 4.69 14.32
N GLU A 83 7.27 4.05 14.82
CA GLU A 83 7.26 2.61 15.11
C GLU A 83 7.21 1.77 13.84
N ALA A 84 6.40 2.18 12.86
CA ALA A 84 6.35 1.52 11.56
C ALA A 84 7.70 1.58 10.83
N GLU A 85 8.35 2.75 10.85
CA GLU A 85 9.62 3.02 10.19
C GLU A 85 10.77 2.19 10.77
N ALA A 86 10.83 1.99 12.09
CA ALA A 86 11.91 1.26 12.74
C ALA A 86 12.14 -0.15 12.14
N GLY A 87 11.05 -0.83 11.76
CA GLY A 87 11.11 -2.16 11.14
C GLY A 87 11.02 -2.17 9.61
N ALA A 88 10.76 -1.02 8.97
CA ALA A 88 10.46 -0.95 7.54
C ALA A 88 11.71 -1.14 6.65
N VAL A 89 11.60 -2.01 5.65
CA VAL A 89 12.52 -2.08 4.50
C VAL A 89 12.25 -0.90 3.56
N PHE A 90 10.97 -0.60 3.36
CA PHE A 90 10.51 0.54 2.56
C PHE A 90 9.52 1.39 3.34
N LEU A 91 9.67 2.72 3.27
CA LEU A 91 8.69 3.69 3.76
C LEU A 91 8.27 4.58 2.60
N LEU A 92 6.97 4.61 2.32
CA LEU A 92 6.38 5.54 1.38
C LEU A 92 5.42 6.49 2.09
N SER A 93 5.43 7.75 1.66
CA SER A 93 4.66 8.79 2.32
C SER A 93 3.94 9.68 1.31
N GLY A 94 2.66 9.93 1.55
CA GLY A 94 1.85 10.88 0.79
C GLY A 94 1.13 11.86 1.69
N CYS A 95 0.53 12.90 1.12
CA CYS A 95 -0.41 13.72 1.88
C CYS A 95 -1.81 13.08 1.90
N TYR A 96 -2.63 13.46 2.86
CA TYR A 96 -3.98 12.95 3.06
C TYR A 96 -4.84 13.18 1.83
N ALA A 97 -4.70 14.34 1.17
CA ALA A 97 -5.42 14.64 -0.06
C ALA A 97 -5.09 13.68 -1.21
N ASP A 98 -3.84 13.21 -1.31
CA ASP A 98 -3.44 12.22 -2.30
C ASP A 98 -3.99 10.83 -1.93
N TRP A 99 -3.97 10.46 -0.65
CA TRP A 99 -4.60 9.24 -0.16
C TRP A 99 -6.11 9.21 -0.42
N GLN A 100 -6.82 10.31 -0.17
CA GLN A 100 -8.25 10.43 -0.46
C GLN A 100 -8.54 10.27 -1.96
N GLN A 101 -7.73 10.88 -2.82
CA GLN A 101 -7.86 10.71 -4.28
C GLN A 101 -7.67 9.23 -4.67
N MET A 102 -6.65 8.56 -4.12
CA MET A 102 -6.42 7.14 -4.39
C MET A 102 -7.61 6.27 -3.99
N LEU A 103 -8.13 6.47 -2.77
CA LEU A 103 -9.30 5.73 -2.26
C LEU A 103 -10.59 6.06 -3.03
N ALA A 104 -10.67 7.23 -3.66
CA ALA A 104 -11.74 7.62 -4.58
C ALA A 104 -11.56 7.07 -6.01
N GLY A 105 -10.56 6.23 -6.26
CA GLY A 105 -10.34 5.55 -7.54
C GLY A 105 -9.35 6.24 -8.49
N TYR A 106 -8.53 7.18 -7.99
CA TYR A 106 -7.42 7.72 -8.78
C TYR A 106 -6.43 6.63 -9.20
N ASP A 107 -5.82 6.80 -10.37
CA ASP A 107 -4.87 5.85 -10.95
C ASP A 107 -3.64 5.67 -10.05
N VAL A 108 -3.49 4.46 -9.52
CA VAL A 108 -2.40 4.09 -8.61
C VAL A 108 -1.01 4.04 -9.28
N GLY A 109 -0.94 3.84 -10.60
CA GLY A 109 0.32 3.94 -11.33
C GLY A 109 0.79 5.39 -11.39
N LYS A 110 -0.14 6.33 -11.57
CA LYS A 110 0.15 7.77 -11.49
C LYS A 110 0.51 8.21 -10.08
N MET A 111 0.00 7.56 -9.03
CA MET A 111 0.40 7.85 -7.64
C MET A 111 1.91 7.68 -7.43
N VAL A 112 2.47 6.58 -7.94
CA VAL A 112 3.91 6.29 -7.84
C VAL A 112 4.70 7.16 -8.82
N MET A 113 4.27 7.20 -10.09
CA MET A 113 4.98 7.92 -11.16
C MET A 113 5.09 9.42 -10.90
N TYR A 114 4.03 10.04 -10.39
CA TYR A 114 4.00 11.47 -10.04
C TYR A 114 4.37 11.75 -8.58
N ARG A 115 4.94 10.76 -7.88
CA ARG A 115 5.51 10.94 -6.54
C ARG A 115 4.50 11.47 -5.52
N LYS A 116 3.21 11.13 -5.67
CA LYS A 116 2.17 11.38 -4.67
C LYS A 116 2.37 10.50 -3.43
N LEU A 117 2.92 9.31 -3.64
CA LEU A 117 3.55 8.49 -2.59
C LEU A 117 5.06 8.49 -2.85
N MET A 118 5.83 9.16 -1.98
CA MET A 118 7.28 9.27 -2.11
C MET A 118 7.99 8.19 -1.30
N LEU A 119 8.97 7.52 -1.91
CA LEU A 119 9.90 6.66 -1.20
C LEU A 119 10.82 7.53 -0.33
N GLU A 120 10.72 7.37 0.98
CA GLU A 120 11.50 8.13 1.97
C GLU A 120 12.52 7.24 2.71
N LYS A 121 12.33 5.91 2.70
CA LYS A 121 13.30 4.92 3.21
C LYS A 121 13.35 3.70 2.29
N GLY A 122 14.55 3.14 2.14
CA GLY A 122 14.83 1.88 1.45
C GLY A 122 15.67 2.06 0.18
N ASP A 123 16.11 0.94 -0.41
CA ASP A 123 16.90 0.98 -1.64
C ASP A 123 16.03 1.30 -2.86
N THR A 124 16.35 2.41 -3.52
CA THR A 124 15.58 2.92 -4.67
C THR A 124 15.53 1.93 -5.82
N LEU A 125 16.65 1.26 -6.14
CA LEU A 125 16.71 0.34 -7.27
C LEU A 125 15.86 -0.90 -6.98
N GLN A 126 16.03 -1.49 -5.80
CA GLN A 126 15.24 -2.62 -5.33
C GLN A 126 13.75 -2.30 -5.30
N PHE A 127 13.37 -1.09 -4.85
CA PHE A 127 11.99 -0.64 -4.88
C PHE A 127 11.43 -0.62 -6.32
N PHE A 128 12.15 0.00 -7.26
CA PHE A 128 11.67 0.13 -8.64
C PHE A 128 11.70 -1.18 -9.44
N MET A 129 12.55 -2.15 -9.10
CA MET A 129 12.48 -3.50 -9.67
C MET A 129 11.12 -4.17 -9.43
N ALA A 130 10.45 -3.84 -8.33
CA ALA A 130 9.12 -4.32 -7.97
C ALA A 130 7.99 -3.31 -8.27
N ALA A 131 8.20 -2.28 -9.10
CA ALA A 131 7.22 -1.20 -9.33
C ALA A 131 5.81 -1.68 -9.72
N PHE A 132 5.71 -2.72 -10.55
CA PHE A 132 4.42 -3.29 -10.95
C PHE A 132 3.72 -4.02 -9.80
N PHE A 133 4.48 -4.70 -8.93
CA PHE A 133 3.94 -5.28 -7.71
C PHE A 133 3.39 -4.19 -6.79
N TRP A 134 4.15 -3.11 -6.56
CA TRP A 134 3.69 -1.99 -5.71
C TRP A 134 2.44 -1.31 -6.27
N THR A 135 2.38 -1.14 -7.59
CA THR A 135 1.19 -0.56 -8.25
C THR A 135 -0.05 -1.43 -8.03
N GLU A 136 0.07 -2.76 -8.13
CA GLU A 136 -1.07 -3.66 -7.87
C GLU A 136 -1.41 -3.79 -6.38
N LEU A 137 -0.42 -3.68 -5.50
CA LEU A 137 -0.66 -3.58 -4.06
C LEU A 137 -1.48 -2.33 -3.73
N LEU A 138 -1.15 -1.17 -4.31
CA LEU A 138 -1.92 0.05 -4.13
C LEU A 138 -3.33 -0.08 -4.73
N ALA A 139 -3.48 -0.78 -5.87
CA ALA A 139 -4.79 -1.07 -6.44
C ALA A 139 -5.65 -1.93 -5.51
N ALA A 140 -5.05 -2.95 -4.88
CA ALA A 140 -5.73 -3.78 -3.89
C ALA A 140 -6.17 -2.97 -2.66
N ILE A 141 -5.31 -2.09 -2.14
CA ILE A 141 -5.66 -1.18 -1.03
C ILE A 141 -6.80 -0.24 -1.43
N ALA A 142 -6.75 0.36 -2.62
CA ALA A 142 -7.79 1.26 -3.13
C ALA A 142 -9.14 0.54 -3.34
N SER A 143 -9.13 -0.78 -3.52
CA SER A 143 -10.37 -1.58 -3.62
C SER A 143 -11.08 -1.79 -2.28
N VAL A 144 -10.42 -1.50 -1.15
CA VAL A 144 -11.01 -1.61 0.19
C VAL A 144 -11.89 -0.40 0.48
N PRO A 145 -13.20 -0.57 0.70
CA PRO A 145 -14.09 0.52 1.07
C PRO A 145 -13.64 1.17 2.39
N ALA A 146 -13.32 2.46 2.35
CA ALA A 146 -12.85 3.20 3.51
C ALA A 146 -13.72 4.43 3.78
N ASP A 147 -14.19 4.57 5.02
CA ASP A 147 -14.83 5.81 5.46
C ASP A 147 -13.73 6.84 5.74
N THR A 148 -13.49 7.72 4.77
CA THR A 148 -12.58 8.87 4.92
C THR A 148 -13.38 10.04 5.48
N LEU A 149 -12.95 10.61 6.60
CA LEU A 149 -13.59 11.84 7.10
C LEU A 149 -13.20 12.98 6.16
N ALA A 150 -14.19 13.73 5.70
CA ALA A 150 -13.93 15.07 5.16
C ALA A 150 -13.27 15.89 6.28
N ARG A 151 -12.16 16.57 5.98
CA ARG A 151 -11.61 17.55 6.94
C ARG A 151 -12.70 18.59 7.21
N ALA A 152 -12.98 18.83 8.49
CA ALA A 152 -13.72 20.01 8.93
C ALA A 152 -12.91 21.28 8.63
#